data_AF-A0A951QMJ6-F1
#
_entry.id   AF-A0A951QMJ6-F1
#
_cell.length_a   1.000
_cell.length_b   1.000
_cell.length_c   1.000
_cell.angle_alpha   90.00
_cell.angle_beta   90.00
_cell.angle_gamma   90.00
#
_symmetry.space_group_name_H-M   'P 1'
#
loop_
_entity.id
_entity.type
_entity.pdbx_description
1 polymer ?
#
loop_
_entity_poly.entity_id
_entity_poly.type
_entity_poly.pdbx_seq_one_letter_code
_entity_poly.pdbx_strand_id
1 'polypeptide(L)'
;MSEPHTPRQQERNFEKALTNHIIDDYFENSESWLRAILRMCFFSLGHLDGQAVFVVECPNQAVAKRLSRKTYPFRGIVYYVTDNYSGSDRTLFCYQEKSQGNWRCFDTSTNSWRVLTNLQAPGVES
;
A
#
# COMPACT_ATOMS: atom_id res chain seq x y z
N MET A 1 24.95 26.10 8.88
CA MET A 1 24.49 25.48 7.63
C MET A 1 23.65 24.28 8.05
N SER A 2 22.33 24.36 7.88
CA SER A 2 21.40 23.34 8.38
C SER A 2 21.32 22.20 7.36
N GLU A 3 21.62 20.98 7.79
CA GLU A 3 21.38 19.78 6.98
C GLU A 3 19.88 19.68 6.65
N PRO A 4 19.48 19.61 5.37
CA PRO A 4 18.15 19.14 5.02
C PRO A 4 18.15 17.61 5.11
N HIS A 5 16.99 16.99 5.36
CA HIS A 5 16.72 15.54 5.32
C HIS A 5 16.68 14.81 6.68
N THR A 6 15.57 14.98 7.41
CA THR A 6 15.17 14.08 8.50
C THR A 6 13.65 13.80 8.66
N PRO A 7 12.70 14.25 7.80
CA PRO A 7 11.31 13.75 7.87
C PRO A 7 11.10 12.41 7.15
N ARG A 8 11.53 12.32 5.88
CA ARG A 8 11.17 11.21 4.97
C ARG A 8 11.70 9.84 5.40
N GLN A 9 12.87 9.80 6.04
CA GLN A 9 13.46 8.53 6.46
C GLN A 9 12.82 7.98 7.73
N GLN A 10 12.39 8.86 8.64
CA GLN A 10 11.68 8.49 9.85
C GLN A 10 10.26 8.02 9.52
N GLU A 11 9.58 8.72 8.60
CA GLU A 11 8.29 8.30 8.04
C GLU A 11 8.40 6.90 7.41
N ARG A 12 9.45 6.64 6.61
CA ARG A 12 9.66 5.32 6.00
C ARG A 12 9.94 4.22 7.02
N ASN A 13 10.64 4.51 8.11
CA ASN A 13 10.85 3.54 9.18
C ASN A 13 9.54 3.20 9.90
N PHE A 14 8.67 4.20 10.13
CA PHE A 14 7.36 3.98 10.72
C PHE A 14 6.43 3.18 9.80
N GLU A 15 6.35 3.55 8.52
CA GLU A 15 5.62 2.77 7.50
C GLU A 15 6.12 1.33 7.47
N LYS A 16 7.43 1.12 7.63
CA LYS A 16 8.01 -0.21 7.66
C LYS A 16 7.61 -1.01 8.88
N ALA A 17 7.63 -0.38 10.06
CA ALA A 17 7.20 -1.01 11.30
C ALA A 17 5.71 -1.39 11.24
N LEU A 18 4.86 -0.49 10.76
CA LEU A 18 3.43 -0.75 10.53
C LEU A 18 3.23 -1.90 9.54
N THR A 19 3.97 -1.89 8.43
CA THR A 19 3.92 -2.96 7.43
C THR A 19 4.24 -4.31 8.06
N ASN A 20 5.32 -4.40 8.84
CA ASN A 20 5.72 -5.65 9.46
C ASN A 20 4.69 -6.12 10.49
N HIS A 21 4.14 -5.22 11.29
CA HIS A 21 3.09 -5.56 12.27
C HIS A 21 1.84 -6.12 11.59
N ILE A 22 1.34 -5.47 10.54
CA ILE A 22 0.20 -5.98 9.76
C ILE A 22 0.52 -7.36 9.14
N ILE A 23 1.76 -7.58 8.69
CA ILE A 23 2.17 -8.88 8.13
C ILE A 23 2.20 -9.97 9.20
N ASP A 24 2.72 -9.66 10.37
CA ASP A 24 2.89 -10.63 11.45
C ASP A 24 1.54 -10.99 12.10
N ASP A 25 0.59 -10.06 12.13
CA ASP A 25 -0.73 -10.26 12.72
C ASP A 25 -1.77 -10.71 11.69
N TYR A 26 -2.12 -9.84 10.73
CA TYR A 26 -3.20 -10.09 9.79
C TYR A 26 -2.85 -11.17 8.75
N PHE A 27 -1.59 -11.21 8.33
CA PHE A 27 -1.12 -12.21 7.34
C PHE A 27 -0.44 -13.43 7.99
N GLU A 28 -0.54 -13.65 9.31
CA GLU A 28 0.16 -14.73 10.03
C GLU A 28 0.00 -16.10 9.35
N ASN A 29 -1.24 -16.44 9.01
CA ASN A 29 -1.64 -17.71 8.41
C ASN A 29 -1.48 -17.76 6.88
N SER A 30 -0.98 -16.68 6.27
CA SER A 30 -0.70 -16.65 4.84
C SER A 30 0.58 -17.41 4.49
N GLU A 31 0.65 -17.88 3.25
CA GLU A 31 1.81 -18.59 2.71
C GLU A 31 3.11 -17.80 2.98
N SER A 32 4.15 -18.48 3.47
CA SER A 32 5.41 -17.82 3.87
C SER A 32 6.05 -16.99 2.75
N TRP A 33 5.90 -17.43 1.50
CA TRP A 33 6.39 -16.68 0.35
C TRP A 33 5.63 -15.35 0.16
N LEU A 34 4.32 -15.32 0.46
CA LEU A 34 3.50 -14.11 0.35
C LEU A 34 3.96 -13.09 1.40
N ARG A 35 4.11 -13.54 2.66
CA ARG A 35 4.64 -12.70 3.75
C ARG A 35 6.02 -12.14 3.40
N ALA A 36 6.91 -12.95 2.83
CA ALA A 36 8.24 -12.49 2.41
C ALA A 36 8.19 -11.38 1.35
N ILE A 37 7.28 -11.48 0.39
CA ILE A 37 7.09 -10.45 -0.65
C ILE A 37 6.45 -9.18 -0.07
N LEU A 38 5.48 -9.34 0.83
CA LEU A 38 4.84 -8.22 1.51
C LEU A 38 5.85 -7.43 2.35
N ARG A 39 6.81 -8.11 2.98
CA ARG A 39 7.93 -7.47 3.68
C ARG A 39 8.89 -6.70 2.77
N MET A 40 8.73 -6.75 1.44
CA MET A 40 9.44 -5.87 0.52
C MET A 40 8.68 -4.57 0.23
N CYS A 41 7.40 -4.51 0.62
CA CYS A 41 6.49 -3.41 0.33
C CYS A 41 6.40 -2.43 1.51
N PHE A 42 5.66 -1.34 1.30
CA PHE A 42 5.15 -0.45 2.34
C PHE A 42 3.63 -0.42 2.30
N PHE A 43 3.00 -0.45 3.46
CA PHE A 43 1.56 -0.38 3.62
C PHE A 43 1.14 0.99 4.12
N SER A 44 0.10 1.53 3.52
CA SER A 44 -0.51 2.79 3.94
C SER A 44 -2.03 2.76 3.70
N LEU A 45 -2.72 3.71 4.32
CA LEU A 45 -4.12 4.01 4.06
C LEU A 45 -4.21 5.31 3.26
N GLY A 46 -5.04 5.29 2.23
CA GLY A 46 -5.37 6.47 1.44
C GLY A 46 -6.87 6.66 1.32
N HIS A 47 -7.26 7.72 0.62
CA HIS A 47 -8.64 7.94 0.19
C HIS A 47 -8.68 8.07 -1.33
N LEU A 48 -9.63 7.39 -1.96
CA LEU A 48 -9.85 7.47 -3.40
C LEU A 48 -11.34 7.32 -3.70
N ASP A 49 -11.88 8.22 -4.52
CA ASP A 49 -13.31 8.30 -4.83
C ASP A 49 -14.20 8.42 -3.56
N GLY A 50 -13.70 9.14 -2.54
CA GLY A 50 -14.40 9.32 -1.26
C GLY A 50 -14.39 8.10 -0.33
N GLN A 51 -13.67 7.03 -0.68
CA GLN A 51 -13.57 5.81 0.12
C GLN A 51 -12.15 5.58 0.64
N ALA A 52 -12.04 5.08 1.87
CA ALA A 52 -10.78 4.57 2.40
C ALA A 52 -10.30 3.39 1.54
N VAL A 53 -9.01 3.37 1.24
CA VAL A 53 -8.37 2.38 0.37
C VAL A 53 -7.04 1.96 0.97
N PHE A 54 -6.79 0.65 1.00
CA PHE A 54 -5.51 0.12 1.42
C PHE A 54 -4.50 0.20 0.28
N VAL A 55 -3.33 0.77 0.52
CA VAL A 55 -2.30 0.96 -0.51
C VAL A 55 -1.08 0.11 -0.16
N VAL A 56 -0.66 -0.71 -1.13
CA VAL A 56 0.54 -1.52 -1.07
C VAL A 56 1.55 -0.97 -2.07
N GLU A 57 2.52 -0.21 -1.56
CA GLU A 57 3.65 0.28 -2.35
C GLU A 57 4.67 -0.83 -2.55
N CYS A 58 4.72 -1.34 -3.76
CA CYS A 58 5.62 -2.39 -4.19
C CYS A 58 6.94 -1.79 -4.69
N PRO A 59 8.08 -2.50 -4.51
CA PRO A 59 9.40 -2.01 -4.93
C PRO A 59 9.55 -1.94 -6.46
N ASN A 60 8.72 -2.67 -7.22
CA ASN A 60 8.73 -2.68 -8.68
C ASN A 60 7.45 -3.32 -9.26
N GLN A 61 7.33 -3.25 -10.59
CA GLN A 61 6.23 -3.82 -11.36
C GLN A 61 6.04 -5.33 -11.17
N ALA A 62 7.13 -6.10 -11.05
CA ALA A 62 7.05 -7.56 -10.96
C ALA A 62 6.37 -7.99 -9.65
N VAL A 63 6.72 -7.33 -8.54
CA VAL A 63 6.06 -7.55 -7.25
C VAL A 63 4.59 -7.14 -7.31
N ALA A 64 4.29 -5.94 -7.83
CA ALA A 64 2.91 -5.46 -7.94
C ALA A 64 2.02 -6.41 -8.78
N LYS A 65 2.51 -6.90 -9.92
CA LYS A 65 1.81 -7.88 -10.77
C LYS A 65 1.62 -9.24 -10.09
N ARG A 66 2.55 -9.66 -9.23
CA ARG A 66 2.41 -10.91 -8.48
C ARG A 66 1.33 -10.79 -7.42
N LEU A 67 1.30 -9.67 -6.69
CA LEU A 67 0.29 -9.39 -5.67
C LEU A 67 -1.10 -9.15 -6.27
N SER A 68 -1.19 -8.50 -7.44
CA SER A 68 -2.47 -8.27 -8.12
C SER A 68 -3.20 -9.55 -8.53
N ARG A 69 -2.52 -10.70 -8.53
CA ARG A 69 -3.10 -12.03 -8.79
C ARG A 69 -3.55 -12.75 -7.50
N LYS A 70 -3.28 -12.16 -6.34
CA LYS A 70 -3.52 -12.71 -5.00
C LYS A 70 -4.25 -11.67 -4.16
N THR A 71 -5.43 -11.27 -4.62
CA THR A 71 -6.24 -10.24 -3.98
C THR A 71 -7.02 -10.78 -2.77
N TYR A 72 -7.34 -12.08 -2.77
CA TYR A 72 -8.16 -12.70 -1.71
C TYR A 72 -7.63 -12.49 -0.29
N PRO A 73 -6.32 -12.65 0.00
CA PRO A 73 -5.78 -12.39 1.34
C PRO A 73 -6.00 -10.95 1.85
N PHE A 74 -6.23 -9.98 0.97
CA PHE A 74 -6.40 -8.56 1.33
C PHE A 74 -7.86 -8.19 1.65
N ARG A 75 -8.82 -9.10 1.48
CA ARG A 75 -10.23 -8.81 1.78
C ARG A 75 -10.44 -8.63 3.27
N GLY A 76 -11.04 -7.52 3.68
CA GLY A 76 -11.22 -7.16 5.08
C GLY A 76 -10.05 -6.37 5.68
N ILE A 77 -8.97 -6.12 4.93
CA ILE A 77 -7.81 -5.41 5.49
C ILE A 77 -8.12 -3.96 5.89
N VAL A 78 -8.98 -3.27 5.13
CA VAL A 78 -9.39 -1.90 5.49
C VAL A 78 -10.17 -1.91 6.79
N TYR A 79 -11.08 -2.86 6.97
CA TYR A 79 -11.77 -3.06 8.24
C TYR A 79 -10.78 -3.35 9.37
N TYR A 80 -9.85 -4.29 9.17
CA TYR A 80 -8.84 -4.64 10.18
C TYR A 80 -8.01 -3.43 10.65
N VAL A 81 -7.58 -2.56 9.72
CA VAL A 81 -6.71 -1.42 10.07
C VAL A 81 -7.51 -0.22 10.60
N THR A 82 -8.78 -0.05 10.23
CA THR A 82 -9.58 1.15 10.57
C THR A 82 -10.72 0.91 11.54
N ASP A 83 -11.03 -0.35 11.87
CA ASP A 83 -12.25 -0.80 12.55
C ASP A 83 -13.56 -0.29 11.89
N ASN A 84 -13.50 0.12 10.62
CA ASN A 84 -14.67 0.59 9.88
C ASN A 84 -15.37 -0.56 9.16
N TYR A 85 -16.44 -1.08 9.76
CA TYR A 85 -17.21 -2.20 9.20
C TYR A 85 -17.87 -1.87 7.84
N SER A 86 -18.08 -0.59 7.54
CA SER A 86 -18.55 -0.11 6.24
C SER A 86 -17.41 0.18 5.24
N GLY A 87 -16.17 -0.09 5.65
CA GLY A 87 -14.96 0.12 4.85
C GLY A 87 -14.95 -0.73 3.58
N SER A 88 -14.40 -0.17 2.51
CA SER A 88 -14.26 -0.87 1.22
C SER A 88 -13.19 -1.95 1.31
N ASP A 89 -13.38 -3.10 0.65
CA ASP A 89 -12.33 -4.10 0.42
C ASP A 89 -11.25 -3.63 -0.58
N ARG A 90 -11.36 -2.39 -1.06
CA ARG A 90 -10.50 -1.82 -2.09
C ARG A 90 -9.06 -1.72 -1.61
N THR A 91 -8.21 -2.48 -2.28
CA THR A 91 -6.75 -2.44 -2.16
C THR A 91 -6.13 -2.01 -3.49
N LEU A 92 -5.05 -1.22 -3.42
CA LEU A 92 -4.20 -0.84 -4.55
C LEU A 92 -2.82 -1.49 -4.44
N PHE A 93 -2.36 -2.12 -5.52
CA PHE A 93 -0.96 -2.54 -5.63
C PHE A 93 -0.22 -1.57 -6.55
N CYS A 94 0.59 -0.72 -5.95
CA CYS A 94 1.22 0.41 -6.63
C CYS A 94 2.72 0.20 -6.80
N TYR A 95 3.29 0.64 -7.91
CA TYR A 95 4.73 0.77 -8.06
C TYR A 95 5.04 2.08 -8.79
N GLN A 96 6.20 2.67 -8.48
CA GLN A 96 6.65 3.86 -9.18
C GLN A 96 7.35 3.47 -10.49
N GLU A 97 6.91 4.04 -11.60
CA GLU A 97 7.53 3.83 -12.91
C GLU A 97 8.78 4.70 -13.02
N LYS A 98 9.96 4.06 -13.05
CA LYS A 98 11.27 4.72 -12.98
C LYS A 98 11.49 5.79 -14.05
N SER A 99 10.84 5.67 -15.21
CA SER A 99 11.02 6.58 -16.35
C SER A 99 10.21 7.87 -16.26
N GLN A 100 9.12 7.89 -15.47
CA GLN A 100 8.16 9.00 -15.49
C GLN A 100 7.78 9.52 -14.10
N GLY A 101 8.21 8.86 -13.02
CA GLY A 101 7.82 9.23 -11.65
C GLY A 101 6.36 8.93 -11.31
N ASN A 102 5.56 8.53 -12.31
CA ASN A 102 4.16 8.16 -12.20
C ASN A 102 3.98 6.88 -11.38
N TRP A 103 2.92 6.84 -10.56
CA TRP A 103 2.50 5.61 -9.90
C TRP A 103 1.57 4.81 -10.79
N ARG A 104 1.92 3.54 -11.01
CA ARG A 104 1.07 2.55 -11.67
C ARG A 104 0.46 1.67 -10.59
N CYS A 105 -0.87 1.71 -10.48
CA CYS A 105 -1.60 1.00 -9.45
C CYS A 105 -2.62 0.04 -10.07
N PHE A 106 -2.63 -1.19 -9.57
CA PHE A 106 -3.71 -2.12 -9.83
C PHE A 106 -4.82 -1.89 -8.80
N ASP A 107 -6.03 -1.59 -9.27
CA ASP A 107 -7.21 -1.42 -8.42
C ASP A 107 -8.02 -2.71 -8.38
N THR A 108 -8.16 -3.27 -7.18
CA THR A 108 -8.95 -4.48 -6.95
C THR A 108 -10.44 -4.29 -7.16
N SER A 109 -10.96 -3.06 -7.02
CA SER A 109 -12.39 -2.78 -7.22
C SER A 109 -12.78 -2.78 -8.71
N THR A 110 -11.90 -2.29 -9.59
CA THR A 110 -12.12 -2.29 -11.05
C THR A 110 -11.40 -3.42 -11.77
N ASN A 111 -10.61 -4.21 -11.02
CA ASN A 111 -9.76 -5.29 -11.54
C ASN A 111 -8.84 -4.84 -12.70
N SER A 112 -8.31 -3.61 -12.62
CA SER A 112 -7.58 -2.98 -13.73
C SER A 112 -6.39 -2.14 -13.28
N TRP A 113 -5.44 -1.95 -14.19
CA TRP A 113 -4.30 -1.05 -13.98
C TRP A 113 -4.66 0.37 -14.37
N ARG A 114 -4.27 1.33 -13.53
CA ARG A 114 -4.40 2.76 -13.79
C ARG A 114 -3.17 3.52 -13.36
N VAL A 115 -3.03 4.72 -13.90
CA VAL A 115 -1.99 5.68 -13.52
C VAL A 115 -2.59 6.61 -12.47
N LEU A 116 -1.95 6.73 -11.32
CA LEU A 116 -2.28 7.70 -10.29
C LEU A 116 -1.15 8.73 -10.25
N THR A 117 -1.46 9.99 -10.51
CA THR A 117 -0.48 11.07 -10.54
C THR A 117 -0.27 11.71 -9.16
N ASN A 118 -1.22 11.56 -8.22
CA ASN A 118 -1.16 12.15 -6.88
C ASN A 118 -1.66 11.16 -5.80
N LEU A 119 -0.87 10.14 -5.46
CA LEU A 119 -1.03 9.46 -4.16
C LEU A 119 -0.50 10.40 -3.08
N GLN A 120 -1.32 11.36 -2.64
CA GLN A 120 -1.00 12.15 -1.46
C GLN A 120 -1.18 11.25 -0.23
N ALA A 121 -0.10 11.05 0.52
CA ALA A 121 -0.19 10.55 1.88
C ALA A 121 -1.13 11.46 2.69
N PRO A 122 -1.94 10.91 3.61
CA PRO A 122 -2.87 11.72 4.39
C PRO A 122 -2.08 12.72 5.23
N GLY A 123 -2.22 14.02 4.96
CA GLY A 123 -1.56 15.06 5.75
C GLY A 123 -1.25 16.40 5.08
N VAL A 124 -1.63 16.64 3.82
CA VAL A 124 -1.48 17.98 3.22
C VAL A 124 -2.81 18.44 2.63
N GLU A 125 -3.67 18.98 3.50
CA GLU A 125 -4.70 19.92 3.08
C GLU A 125 -4.02 21.23 2.64
N SER A 126 -4.53 21.81 1.55
CA SER A 126 -4.05 23.06 0.95
C SER A 126 -4.66 24.27 1.62
#